data_AF-A0A5B7DZN3-F1
#
_entry.id   AF-A0A5B7DZN3-F1
#
_cell.length_a   1.000
_cell.length_b   1.000
_cell.length_c   1.000
_cell.angle_alpha   90.00
_cell.angle_beta   90.00
_cell.angle_gamma   90.00
#
_symmetry.space_group_name_H-M   'P 1'
#
loop_
_entity.id
_entity.type
_entity.pdbx_description
1 polymer ?
#
loop_
_entity_poly.entity_id
_entity_poly.type
_entity_poly.pdbx_seq_one_letter_code
_entity_poly.pdbx_strand_id
1 'polypeptide(L)'
;MPNCCSFLPQTFRKLIQIGRVVYLNEGPYRGKLAVVVDIIDCNKRSNMTDFDRYKLGRARQSRNRLLNRVHNHIRKQHFKALRVAKMKKDKKSK
;
A
#
# COMPACT_ATOMS: atom_id res chain seq x y z
N MET A 1 38.49 -21.89 -13.54
CA MET A 1 38.12 -20.48 -13.33
C MET A 1 36.62 -20.38 -13.06
N PRO A 2 36.18 -20.33 -11.81
CA PRO A 2 34.79 -20.02 -11.48
C PRO A 2 34.66 -18.62 -10.87
N ASN A 3 34.01 -17.74 -11.62
CA ASN A 3 32.96 -16.81 -11.19
C ASN A 3 33.01 -16.34 -9.71
N CYS A 4 33.74 -15.27 -9.42
CA CYS A 4 33.58 -14.52 -8.18
C CYS A 4 32.81 -13.22 -8.46
N CYS A 5 31.49 -13.36 -8.62
CA CYS A 5 30.58 -12.22 -8.47
C CYS A 5 30.45 -11.97 -6.96
N SER A 6 31.03 -10.85 -6.49
CA SER A 6 31.13 -10.46 -5.09
C SER A 6 29.75 -10.16 -4.49
N PHE A 7 29.20 -11.15 -3.79
CA PHE A 7 28.04 -11.06 -2.92
C PHE A 7 28.43 -10.32 -1.63
N LEU A 8 28.35 -8.99 -1.63
CA LEU A 8 28.42 -8.22 -0.39
C LEU A 8 27.08 -8.39 0.38
N PRO A 9 27.09 -8.72 1.68
CA PRO A 9 25.87 -8.83 2.47
C PRO A 9 25.27 -7.43 2.66
N GLN A 10 24.25 -7.11 1.87
CA GLN A 10 23.52 -5.85 1.98
C GLN A 10 22.71 -5.86 3.28
N THR A 11 23.20 -5.19 4.32
CA THR A 11 22.64 -5.20 5.68
C THR A 11 21.39 -4.33 5.84
N PHE A 12 20.47 -4.27 4.86
CA PHE A 12 19.10 -3.76 5.06
C PHE A 12 18.15 -4.44 4.07
N ARG A 13 17.37 -5.43 4.53
CA ARG A 13 16.49 -6.23 3.65
C ARG A 13 15.13 -5.58 3.35
N LYS A 14 14.77 -4.50 4.04
CA LYS A 14 13.43 -3.88 3.98
C LYS A 14 13.52 -2.39 3.64
N LEU A 15 13.85 -2.08 2.39
CA LEU A 15 13.83 -0.70 1.87
C LEU A 15 12.39 -0.25 1.55
N ILE A 16 12.08 1.03 1.71
CA ILE A 16 10.77 1.57 1.33
C ILE A 16 10.74 1.75 -0.19
N GLN A 17 9.81 1.07 -0.86
CA GLN A 17 9.62 1.14 -2.32
C GLN A 17 8.14 1.33 -2.63
N ILE A 18 7.83 1.93 -3.77
CA ILE A 18 6.45 2.11 -4.25
C ILE A 18 5.85 0.73 -4.53
N GLY A 19 4.64 0.47 -4.04
CA GLY A 19 3.95 -0.81 -4.23
C GLY A 19 4.28 -1.88 -3.18
N ARG A 20 5.18 -1.61 -2.21
CA ARG A 20 5.38 -2.49 -1.05
C ARG A 20 4.20 -2.38 -0.07
N VAL A 21 3.75 -3.53 0.44
CA VAL A 21 2.72 -3.62 1.47
C VAL A 21 3.36 -3.46 2.85
N VAL A 22 2.79 -2.57 3.66
CA VAL A 22 3.27 -2.19 4.99
C VAL A 22 2.16 -2.42 6.00
N TYR A 23 2.54 -2.93 7.17
CA TYR A 23 1.65 -3.07 8.31
C TYR A 23 1.61 -1.77 9.13
N LEU A 24 0.41 -1.26 9.40
CA LEU A 24 0.22 -0.05 10.20
C LEU A 24 0.09 -0.44 11.69
N ASN A 25 1.14 -0.16 12.48
CA ASN A 25 1.17 -0.48 13.91
C ASN A 25 0.45 0.56 14.77
N GLU A 26 0.35 1.81 14.29
CA GLU A 26 -0.10 2.96 15.08
C GLU A 26 -1.03 3.87 14.27
N GLY A 27 -1.78 4.72 14.98
CA GLY A 27 -2.72 5.67 14.39
C GLY A 27 -4.12 5.10 14.11
N PRO A 28 -4.99 5.87 13.43
CA PRO A 28 -6.41 5.56 13.27
C PRO A 28 -6.70 4.31 12.42
N TYR A 29 -5.70 3.80 11.70
CA TYR A 29 -5.80 2.63 10.84
C TYR A 29 -4.99 1.42 11.37
N ARG A 30 -4.67 1.39 12.66
CA ARG A 30 -3.93 0.29 13.32
C ARG A 30 -4.48 -1.09 12.97
N GLY A 31 -3.57 -2.04 12.72
CA GLY A 31 -3.90 -3.44 12.42
C GLY A 31 -4.31 -3.70 10.96
N LYS A 32 -4.25 -2.69 10.10
CA LYS A 32 -4.57 -2.82 8.66
C LYS A 32 -3.28 -2.85 7.83
N LEU A 33 -3.36 -3.54 6.70
CA LEU A 33 -2.31 -3.55 5.68
C LEU A 33 -2.54 -2.39 4.70
N ALA A 34 -1.49 -1.64 4.39
CA ALA A 34 -1.51 -0.52 3.46
C ALA A 34 -0.43 -0.69 2.39
N VAL A 35 -0.59 -0.04 1.24
CA VAL A 35 0.40 -0.06 0.15
C VAL A 35 1.03 1.31 0.06
N VAL A 36 2.37 1.38 -0.04
CA VAL A 36 3.08 2.65 -0.23
C VAL A 36 2.76 3.18 -1.63
N VAL A 37 1.99 4.27 -1.66
CA VAL A 37 1.63 4.93 -2.91
C VAL A 37 2.81 5.81 -3.34
N ASP A 38 3.14 6.87 -2.64
CA ASP A 38 4.25 7.75 -2.98
C ASP A 38 5.20 7.90 -1.79
N ILE A 39 6.49 8.05 -2.10
CA ILE A 39 7.49 8.49 -1.12
C ILE A 39 7.54 10.02 -1.23
N ILE A 40 7.10 10.72 -0.18
CA ILE A 40 7.14 12.18 -0.13
C ILE A 40 8.40 12.56 0.63
N ASP A 41 9.43 13.03 -0.09
CA ASP A 41 10.60 13.64 0.54
C ASP A 41 10.21 14.98 1.17
N CYS A 42 10.54 15.17 2.45
CA CYS A 42 10.26 16.38 3.21
C CYS A 42 10.80 17.64 2.53
N ASN A 43 11.99 17.54 1.90
CA ASN A 43 12.68 18.66 1.24
C ASN A 43 12.09 19.06 -0.13
N LYS A 44 11.35 18.17 -0.81
CA LYS A 44 10.73 18.49 -2.11
C LYS A 44 9.41 19.22 -1.94
N ARG A 45 8.79 19.13 -0.75
CA ARG A 45 7.50 19.79 -0.48
C ARG A 45 7.63 21.28 -0.23
N SER A 46 8.75 21.74 0.36
CA SER A 46 9.00 23.15 0.67
C SER A 46 9.30 24.00 -0.58
N ASN A 47 9.98 23.43 -1.58
CA ASN A 47 10.41 24.17 -2.77
C ASN A 47 9.48 24.00 -3.99
N MET A 48 8.29 23.40 -3.81
CA MET A 48 7.40 23.06 -4.94
C MET A 48 6.51 24.24 -5.32
N THR A 49 6.74 24.73 -6.53
CA THR A 49 5.89 25.74 -7.17
C THR A 49 4.47 25.21 -7.33
N ASP A 50 3.49 26.11 -7.36
CA ASP A 50 2.07 25.75 -7.49
C ASP A 50 1.79 24.93 -8.77
N PHE A 51 2.56 25.19 -9.84
CA PHE A 51 2.49 24.47 -11.09
C PHE A 51 2.91 22.99 -10.99
N ASP A 52 3.97 22.69 -10.24
CA ASP A 52 4.40 21.31 -10.03
C ASP A 52 3.47 20.55 -9.08
N ARG A 53 2.81 21.28 -8.16
CA ARG A 53 1.75 20.76 -7.31
C ARG A 53 0.50 20.36 -8.12
N TYR A 54 0.15 21.15 -9.13
CA TYR A 54 -0.93 20.84 -10.06
C TYR A 54 -0.63 19.58 -10.89
N LYS A 55 0.57 19.44 -11.46
CA LYS A 55 0.98 18.24 -12.21
C LYS A 55 0.96 16.99 -11.34
N LEU A 56 1.51 17.07 -10.12
CA LEU A 56 1.46 15.97 -9.15
C LEU A 56 0.03 15.63 -8.76
N GLY A 57 -0.84 16.62 -8.59
CA GLY A 57 -2.27 16.40 -8.36
C GLY A 57 -2.92 15.59 -9.49
N ARG A 58 -2.64 15.92 -10.75
CA ARG A 58 -3.15 15.19 -11.92
C ARG A 58 -2.57 13.77 -12.03
N ALA A 59 -1.27 13.61 -11.81
CA ALA A 59 -0.61 12.30 -11.82
C ALA A 59 -1.11 11.38 -10.68
N ARG A 60 -1.35 11.95 -9.50
CA ARG A 60 -1.95 11.22 -8.37
C ARG A 60 -3.40 10.87 -8.64
N GLN A 61 -4.16 11.74 -9.32
CA GLN A 61 -5.55 11.46 -9.67
C GLN A 61 -5.66 10.28 -10.64
N SER A 62 -4.84 10.22 -11.70
CA SER A 62 -4.86 9.10 -12.65
C SER A 62 -4.52 7.77 -11.97
N ARG A 63 -3.52 7.79 -11.10
CA ARG A 63 -3.08 6.63 -10.31
C ARG A 63 -4.12 6.19 -9.28
N ASN A 64 -4.71 7.12 -8.53
CA ASN A 64 -5.72 6.82 -7.51
C ASN A 64 -7.00 6.24 -8.12
N ARG A 65 -7.34 6.55 -9.38
CA ARG A 65 -8.47 5.93 -10.08
C ARG A 65 -8.28 4.42 -10.31
N LEU A 66 -7.05 3.97 -10.57
CA LEU A 66 -6.75 2.54 -10.72
C LEU A 66 -6.66 1.85 -9.35
N LEU A 67 -6.00 2.49 -8.39
CA LEU A 67 -5.90 1.98 -7.02
C LEU A 67 -7.27 1.84 -6.36
N ASN A 68 -8.18 2.80 -6.54
CA ASN A 68 -9.54 2.72 -6.01
C ASN A 68 -10.35 1.57 -6.63
N ARG A 69 -10.11 1.23 -7.90
CA ARG A 69 -10.74 0.06 -8.54
C ARG A 69 -10.30 -1.24 -7.87
N VAL A 70 -9.00 -1.43 -7.70
CA VAL A 70 -8.42 -2.62 -7.04
C VAL A 70 -8.83 -2.67 -5.56
N HIS A 71 -8.74 -1.54 -4.85
CA HIS A 71 -9.13 -1.43 -3.44
C HIS A 71 -10.62 -1.75 -3.23
N ASN A 72 -11.51 -1.25 -4.08
CA ASN A 72 -12.94 -1.57 -4.00
C ASN A 72 -13.23 -3.03 -4.34
N HIS A 73 -12.47 -3.64 -5.25
CA HIS A 73 -12.58 -5.06 -5.55
C HIS A 73 -12.21 -5.92 -4.34
N ILE A 74 -11.03 -5.68 -3.74
CA ILE A 74 -10.56 -6.38 -2.54
C ILE A 74 -11.53 -6.16 -1.36
N ARG A 75 -12.00 -4.93 -1.16
CA ARG A 75 -12.97 -4.60 -0.10
C ARG A 75 -14.28 -5.37 -0.27
N LYS A 76 -14.85 -5.45 -1.49
CA LYS A 76 -16.07 -6.22 -1.75
C LYS A 76 -15.87 -7.72 -1.46
N GLN A 77 -14.76 -8.29 -1.90
CA GLN A 77 -14.45 -9.70 -1.64
C GLN A 77 -14.34 -9.98 -0.13
N HIS A 78 -13.64 -9.13 0.61
CA HIS A 78 -13.49 -9.24 2.06
C HIS A 78 -14.85 -9.16 2.79
N PHE A 79 -15.69 -8.16 2.47
CA PHE A 79 -17.01 -8.04 3.10
C PHE A 79 -17.96 -9.20 2.75
N LYS A 80 -17.86 -9.76 1.54
CA LYS A 80 -18.61 -10.96 1.16
C LYS A 80 -18.15 -12.17 1.99
N ALA A 81 -16.84 -12.36 2.15
CA ALA A 81 -16.26 -13.44 2.96
C ALA A 81 -16.70 -13.34 4.44
N LEU A 82 -16.68 -12.13 5.01
CA LEU A 82 -17.16 -11.89 6.38
C LEU A 82 -18.64 -12.23 6.57
N ARG A 83 -19.51 -11.89 5.60
CA ARG A 83 -20.95 -12.23 5.67
C ARG A 83 -21.18 -13.74 5.63
N VAL A 84 -20.46 -14.45 4.76
CA VAL A 84 -20.53 -15.93 4.68
C VAL A 84 -20.04 -16.58 5.97
N ALA A 85 -18.95 -16.08 6.57
CA ALA A 85 -18.45 -16.57 7.84
C ALA A 85 -19.46 -16.39 8.98
N LYS A 86 -20.18 -15.25 9.00
CA LYS A 86 -21.24 -14.99 9.98
C LYS A 86 -22.43 -15.96 9.84
N MET A 87 -22.94 -16.15 8.63
CA MET A 87 -24.06 -17.08 8.37
C MET A 87 -23.73 -18.54 8.74
N LYS A 88 -22.47 -18.98 8.57
CA LYS A 88 -22.02 -20.31 9.00
C LYS A 88 -21.96 -20.44 10.53
N LYS A 89 -21.67 -19.35 11.24
CA LYS A 89 -21.63 -19.31 12.71
C LYS A 89 -23.04 -19.41 13.29
N ASP A 90 -23.99 -18.68 12.71
CA ASP A 90 -25.40 -18.66 13.14
C ASP A 90 -26.09 -20.02 12.92
N LYS A 91 -25.69 -20.79 11.88
CA LYS A 91 -26.18 -22.16 11.64
C LYS A 91 -25.58 -23.21 12.59
N LYS A 92 -24.46 -22.92 13.26
CA LYS A 92 -23.77 -23.87 14.16
C LYS A 92 -24.31 -23.82 15.59
N SER A 93 -25.07 -22.78 15.96
CA SER A 93 -25.69 -22.67 17.28
C SER A 93 -27.17 -23.10 17.31
N LYS A 94 -27.67 -23.68 16.22
CA LYS A 94 -28.94 -24.41 16.14
C LYS A 94 -28.63 -25.89 16.01
#